data_AF-A0A1B1ZIW9-F1
#
_entry.id   AF-A0A1B1ZIW9-F1
#
_cell.length_a   1.000
_cell.length_b   1.000
_cell.length_c   1.000
_cell.angle_alpha   90.00
_cell.angle_beta   90.00
_cell.angle_gamma   90.00
#
_symmetry.space_group_name_H-M   'P 1'
#
loop_
_entity.id
_entity.type
_entity.pdbx_description
1 polymer ?
#
loop_
_entity_poly.entity_id
_entity_poly.type
_entity_poly.pdbx_seq_one_letter_code
_entity_poly.pdbx_strand_id
1 'polypeptide(L)'
;MEDEPAPHPVRADRADRADRSPLRAARLGRGWSQSQAARELAGLAAGAADPAGAAPRAGSLKTQLSRWENGHATPAPEHRALLSRLYGVPAAELGLEPPPAPAAAGGADRLRAALARSSAVDAQAAELLHRQLRATAALDHRLGTAAAHAAVRAQVDQLGDLLGHCLDPAIGTRLADLLARAALLAGDQERDRDDPDLAWRSYTTAATAARRAGRDDLATAAEHRRWRLAAEIGVPGGPLAADLQHPPAAVVADLLHEAEGPSLRDRAEAALREARAATEAGRPERATEAAARAGSLALRGGSARVVARLRELPP
;
A
#
# COMPACT_ATOMS: atom_id res chain seq x y z
N MET A 1 60.42 -47.40 10.86
CA MET A 1 59.47 -48.05 11.79
C MET A 1 59.76 -47.47 13.16
N GLU A 2 59.53 -46.17 13.38
CA GLU A 2 58.22 -45.51 13.43
C GLU A 2 57.28 -46.24 14.38
N ASP A 3 57.04 -45.67 15.56
CA ASP A 3 55.68 -45.22 15.88
C ASP A 3 55.74 -44.15 17.01
N GLU A 4 55.42 -42.91 16.65
CA GLU A 4 55.27 -41.76 17.53
C GLU A 4 53.79 -41.68 17.93
N PRO A 5 53.43 -41.60 19.23
CA PRO A 5 52.02 -41.60 19.61
C PRO A 5 51.39 -40.26 19.23
N ALA A 6 50.48 -40.31 18.26
CA ALA A 6 49.70 -39.17 17.79
C ALA A 6 48.91 -38.50 18.94
N PRO A 7 48.86 -37.16 19.01
CA PRO A 7 48.04 -36.44 19.96
C PRO A 7 46.54 -36.54 19.60
N HIS A 8 45.72 -36.88 20.59
CA HIS A 8 44.25 -36.90 20.49
C HIS A 8 43.64 -35.53 20.10
N PRO A 9 42.48 -35.51 19.41
CA PRO A 9 41.96 -34.31 18.75
C PRO A 9 41.17 -33.41 19.71
N VAL A 10 41.75 -32.26 20.09
CA VAL A 10 41.08 -31.22 20.91
C VAL A 10 40.39 -30.15 20.03
N ARG A 11 40.43 -30.26 18.69
CA ARG A 11 39.97 -29.20 17.77
C ARG A 11 38.49 -29.28 17.35
N ALA A 12 37.83 -30.44 17.41
CA ALA A 12 36.43 -30.59 16.96
C ALA A 12 35.40 -29.98 17.95
N ASP A 13 35.66 -30.01 19.26
CA ASP A 13 34.71 -29.56 20.29
C ASP A 13 34.57 -28.02 20.38
N ARG A 14 35.51 -27.25 19.81
CA ARG A 14 35.46 -25.78 19.77
C ARG A 14 34.61 -25.23 18.61
N ALA A 15 34.66 -25.87 17.44
CA ALA A 15 33.88 -25.43 16.27
C ALA A 15 32.39 -25.72 16.45
N ASP A 16 32.05 -26.87 17.04
CA ASP A 16 30.66 -27.25 17.35
C ASP A 16 30.04 -26.37 18.46
N ARG A 17 30.85 -25.70 19.30
CA ARG A 17 30.38 -24.67 20.24
C ARG A 17 30.07 -23.32 19.59
N ALA A 18 30.70 -22.99 18.46
CA ALA A 18 30.55 -21.69 17.81
C ALA A 18 29.24 -21.54 17.03
N ASP A 19 28.69 -22.63 16.50
CA ASP A 19 27.40 -22.65 15.77
C ASP A 19 26.16 -22.80 16.67
N ARG A 20 26.36 -22.98 17.98
CA ARG A 20 25.25 -23.15 18.93
C ARG A 20 24.86 -21.79 19.49
N SER A 21 23.56 -21.48 19.48
CA SER A 21 23.06 -20.27 20.15
C SER A 21 23.53 -20.24 21.61
N PRO A 22 23.81 -19.04 22.17
CA PRO A 22 24.28 -18.94 23.55
C PRO A 22 23.32 -19.57 24.56
N LEU A 23 22.01 -19.52 24.28
CA LEU A 23 20.98 -20.24 25.03
C LEU A 23 21.19 -21.77 25.01
N ARG A 24 21.45 -22.35 23.84
CA ARG A 24 21.72 -23.79 23.69
C ARG A 24 23.04 -24.17 24.39
N ALA A 25 24.05 -23.31 24.32
CA ALA A 25 25.31 -23.50 25.03
C ALA A 25 25.11 -23.49 26.56
N ALA A 26 24.32 -22.55 27.09
CA ALA A 26 24.00 -22.47 28.53
C ALA A 26 23.27 -23.71 29.05
N ARG A 27 22.35 -24.27 28.26
CA ARG A 27 21.66 -25.53 28.59
C ARG A 27 22.63 -26.71 28.62
N LEU A 28 23.46 -26.85 27.59
CA LEU A 28 24.42 -27.96 27.49
C LEU A 28 25.52 -27.85 28.54
N GLY A 29 25.93 -26.65 28.94
CA GLY A 29 26.87 -26.42 30.03
C GLY A 29 26.36 -26.92 31.40
N ARG A 30 25.03 -27.06 31.56
CA ARG A 30 24.40 -27.71 32.72
C ARG A 30 24.17 -29.21 32.55
N GLY A 31 24.55 -29.79 31.41
CA GLY A 31 24.31 -31.20 31.08
C GLY A 31 22.84 -31.54 30.86
N TRP A 32 21.98 -30.55 30.59
CA TRP A 32 20.54 -30.75 30.48
C TRP A 32 20.07 -31.05 29.06
N SER A 33 19.15 -32.00 28.94
CA SER A 33 18.28 -32.13 27.77
C SER A 33 17.25 -30.98 27.70
N GLN A 34 16.70 -30.70 26.52
CA GLN A 34 15.63 -29.71 26.36
C GLN A 34 14.40 -30.05 27.22
N SER A 35 14.11 -31.33 27.44
CA SER A 35 13.01 -31.77 28.30
C SER A 35 13.29 -31.57 29.80
N GLN A 36 14.55 -31.65 30.24
CA GLN A 36 14.93 -31.27 31.59
C GLN A 36 14.84 -29.75 31.77
N ALA A 37 15.43 -28.97 30.87
CA ALA A 37 15.37 -27.51 30.92
C ALA A 37 13.92 -26.97 30.89
N ALA A 38 13.04 -27.56 30.07
CA ALA A 38 11.63 -27.17 30.02
C ALA A 38 10.87 -27.49 31.32
N ARG A 39 11.24 -28.55 32.05
CA ARG A 39 10.66 -28.88 33.37
C ARG A 39 11.11 -27.91 34.44
N GLU A 40 12.42 -27.61 34.49
CA GLU A 40 12.96 -26.62 35.43
C GLU A 40 12.38 -25.22 35.20
N LEU A 41 12.26 -24.83 33.92
CA LEU A 41 11.63 -23.57 33.53
C LEU A 41 10.14 -23.50 33.93
N ALA A 42 9.40 -24.62 33.78
CA ALA A 42 8.02 -24.73 34.24
C ALA A 42 7.91 -24.59 35.77
N GLY A 43 8.86 -25.18 36.52
CA GLY A 43 8.93 -25.06 37.97
C GLY A 43 9.19 -23.62 38.42
N LEU A 44 10.11 -22.91 37.77
CA LEU A 44 10.37 -21.49 38.03
C LEU A 44 9.16 -20.60 37.70
N ALA A 45 8.47 -20.87 36.60
CA ALA A 45 7.28 -20.14 36.21
C ALA A 45 6.13 -20.35 37.22
N ALA A 46 5.95 -21.58 37.69
CA ALA A 46 4.94 -21.91 38.70
C ALA A 46 5.22 -21.25 40.06
N GLY A 47 6.49 -21.15 40.46
CA GLY A 47 6.89 -20.45 41.69
C GLY A 47 6.86 -18.91 41.59
N ALA A 48 6.69 -18.36 40.39
CA ALA A 48 6.65 -16.91 40.14
C ALA A 48 5.26 -16.40 39.75
N ALA A 49 4.27 -17.28 39.56
CA ALA A 49 2.91 -16.92 39.16
C ALA A 49 2.04 -16.57 40.39
N ASP A 50 1.20 -15.53 40.24
CA ASP A 50 0.08 -15.28 41.15
C ASP A 50 -0.89 -16.48 41.14
N PRO A 51 -1.62 -16.75 42.25
CA PRO A 51 -2.50 -17.93 42.37
C PRO A 51 -3.67 -17.98 41.36
N ALA A 52 -3.87 -16.95 40.54
CA ALA A 52 -4.88 -16.89 39.48
C ALA A 52 -4.34 -17.14 38.05
N GLY A 53 -3.02 -17.26 37.85
CA GLY A 53 -2.40 -17.45 36.54
C GLY A 53 -2.12 -18.92 36.22
N ALA A 54 -2.60 -19.41 35.07
CA ALA A 54 -2.29 -20.77 34.62
C ALA A 54 -0.81 -20.89 34.23
N ALA A 55 -0.03 -21.65 35.00
CA ALA A 55 1.39 -21.88 34.72
C ALA A 55 1.60 -22.61 33.36
N PRO A 56 2.63 -22.26 32.58
CA PRO A 56 2.90 -22.91 31.31
C PRO A 56 3.23 -24.40 31.48
N ARG A 57 2.60 -25.27 30.67
CA ARG A 57 2.90 -26.71 30.68
C ARG A 57 4.27 -27.00 30.07
N ALA A 58 5.04 -27.91 30.69
CA ALA A 58 6.40 -28.27 30.25
C ALA A 58 6.50 -28.74 28.79
N GLY A 59 5.44 -29.37 28.23
CA GLY A 59 5.38 -29.75 26.82
C GLY A 59 5.41 -28.55 25.86
N SER A 60 4.71 -27.46 26.19
CA SER A 60 4.73 -26.22 25.40
C SER A 60 6.08 -25.51 25.51
N LEU A 61 6.65 -25.49 26.71
CA LEU A 61 7.96 -24.87 26.96
C LEU A 61 9.11 -25.60 26.25
N LYS A 62 9.04 -26.93 26.07
CA LYS A 62 10.02 -27.67 25.27
C LYS A 62 10.02 -27.21 23.81
N THR A 63 8.83 -27.07 23.21
CA THR A 63 8.68 -26.61 21.82
C THR A 63 9.18 -25.17 21.68
N GLN A 64 8.82 -24.30 22.62
CA GLN A 64 9.29 -22.91 22.62
C GLN A 64 10.82 -22.82 22.78
N LEU A 65 11.39 -23.59 23.70
CA LEU A 65 12.83 -23.65 23.92
C LEU A 65 13.58 -24.12 22.67
N SER A 66 13.06 -25.11 21.94
CA SER A 66 13.66 -25.51 20.66
C SER A 66 13.62 -24.39 19.62
N ARG A 67 12.54 -23.61 19.55
CA ARG A 67 12.44 -22.49 18.60
C ARG A 67 13.39 -21.35 18.97
N TRP A 68 13.56 -21.06 20.26
CA TRP A 68 14.50 -20.05 20.74
C TRP A 68 15.95 -20.47 20.53
N GLU A 69 16.31 -21.72 20.86
CA GLU A 69 17.67 -22.24 20.68
C GLU A 69 18.12 -22.29 19.22
N ASN A 70 17.18 -22.40 18.29
CA ASN A 70 17.44 -22.43 16.85
C ASN A 70 17.20 -21.07 16.17
N GLY A 71 16.90 -20.00 16.92
CA GLY A 71 16.68 -18.66 16.38
C GLY A 71 15.38 -18.48 15.57
N HIS A 72 14.45 -19.43 15.62
CA HIS A 72 13.15 -19.36 14.93
C HIS A 72 12.09 -18.52 15.66
N ALA A 73 12.39 -18.07 16.88
CA ALA A 73 11.57 -17.14 17.64
C ALA A 73 12.43 -16.43 18.70
N THR A 74 12.04 -15.22 19.08
CA THR A 74 12.61 -14.52 20.25
C THR A 74 11.64 -14.69 21.43
N PRO A 75 12.10 -15.07 22.64
CA PRO A 75 11.21 -15.18 23.80
C PRO A 75 10.61 -13.82 24.15
N ALA A 76 9.39 -13.83 24.68
CA ALA A 76 8.78 -12.64 25.28
C ALA A 76 9.50 -12.22 26.59
N PRO A 77 9.39 -10.96 27.04
CA PRO A 77 10.17 -10.43 28.16
C PRO A 77 10.11 -11.28 29.43
N GLU A 78 8.92 -11.79 29.78
CA GLU A 78 8.70 -12.64 30.94
C GLU A 78 9.45 -13.98 30.85
N HIS A 79 9.54 -14.54 29.64
CA HIS A 79 10.30 -15.78 29.40
C HIS A 79 11.80 -15.54 29.42
N ARG A 80 12.28 -14.36 28.99
CA ARG A 80 13.71 -13.99 29.10
C ARG A 80 14.15 -13.84 30.55
N ALA A 81 13.32 -13.24 31.38
CA ALA A 81 13.58 -13.11 32.82
C ALA A 81 13.68 -14.49 33.49
N LEU A 82 12.76 -15.39 33.17
CA LEU A 82 12.79 -16.78 33.66
C LEU A 82 14.01 -17.55 33.17
N LEU A 83 14.40 -17.42 31.89
CA LEU A 83 15.60 -18.07 31.35
C LEU A 83 16.89 -17.50 31.95
N SER A 84 16.94 -16.18 32.18
CA SER A 84 18.09 -15.54 32.85
C SER A 84 18.22 -16.04 34.29
N ARG A 85 17.09 -16.18 35.01
CA ARG A 85 17.07 -16.76 36.35
C ARG A 85 17.45 -18.24 36.36
N LEU A 86 16.95 -19.02 35.39
CA LEU A 86 17.25 -20.44 35.26
C LEU A 86 18.75 -20.68 35.03
N TYR A 87 19.37 -19.86 34.18
CA TYR A 87 20.77 -20.04 33.80
C TYR A 87 21.76 -19.20 34.62
N GLY A 88 21.27 -18.24 35.42
CA GLY A 88 22.09 -17.36 36.25
C GLY A 88 22.93 -16.37 35.43
N VAL A 89 22.49 -16.09 34.20
CA VAL A 89 23.21 -15.30 33.20
C VAL A 89 22.25 -14.28 32.59
N PRO A 90 22.65 -13.03 32.33
CA PRO A 90 21.78 -12.02 31.72
C PRO A 90 21.21 -12.45 30.36
N ALA A 91 20.01 -11.98 30.02
CA ALA A 91 19.34 -12.29 28.75
C ALA A 91 20.19 -11.93 27.51
N ALA A 92 20.99 -10.86 27.59
CA ALA A 92 21.92 -10.44 26.55
C ALA A 92 23.02 -11.49 26.29
N GLU A 93 23.60 -12.06 27.34
CA GLU A 93 24.63 -13.11 27.26
C GLU A 93 24.05 -14.45 26.80
N LEU A 94 22.74 -14.68 27.01
CA LEU A 94 22.00 -15.81 26.44
C LEU A 94 21.59 -15.59 24.98
N GLY A 95 21.88 -14.43 24.37
CA GLY A 95 21.50 -14.08 23.00
C GLY A 95 19.99 -13.88 22.83
N LEU A 96 19.28 -13.45 23.89
CA LEU A 96 17.82 -13.32 23.91
C LEU A 96 17.33 -11.87 23.79
N GLU A 97 18.25 -10.90 23.73
CA GLU A 97 17.86 -9.53 23.41
C GLU A 97 17.37 -9.44 21.96
N PRO A 98 16.31 -8.67 21.68
CA PRO A 98 15.93 -8.42 20.31
C PRO A 98 17.09 -7.64 19.64
N PRO A 99 17.29 -7.81 18.32
CA PRO A 99 18.17 -6.89 17.61
C PRO A 99 17.69 -5.46 17.90
N PRO A 100 18.61 -4.51 18.14
CA PRO A 100 18.21 -3.13 18.36
C PRO A 100 17.33 -2.71 17.19
N ALA A 101 16.14 -2.16 17.51
CA ALA A 101 15.29 -1.60 16.47
C ALA A 101 16.14 -0.61 15.66
N PRO A 102 16.07 -0.63 14.32
CA PRO A 102 16.80 0.35 13.53
C PRO A 102 16.43 1.73 14.08
N ALA A 103 17.45 2.52 14.45
CA ALA A 103 17.25 3.83 15.04
C ALA A 103 16.25 4.60 14.16
N ALA A 104 15.17 5.09 14.76
CA ALA A 104 14.15 5.83 14.04
C ALA A 104 14.85 7.03 13.40
N ALA A 105 15.10 6.95 12.09
CA ALA A 105 15.84 7.97 11.34
C ALA A 105 15.23 9.33 11.70
N GLY A 106 16.06 10.26 12.20
CA GLY A 106 15.59 11.54 12.69
C GLY A 106 14.86 12.32 11.59
N GLY A 107 14.12 13.37 11.95
CA GLY A 107 13.43 14.21 10.95
C GLY A 107 14.36 14.71 9.83
N ALA A 108 15.60 15.09 10.20
CA ALA A 108 16.63 15.49 9.26
C ALA A 108 17.07 14.35 8.33
N ASP A 109 17.22 13.12 8.84
CA ASP A 109 17.61 11.96 8.02
C ASP A 109 16.52 11.60 7.02
N ARG A 110 15.24 11.68 7.45
CA ARG A 110 14.10 11.48 6.55
C ARG A 110 14.06 12.51 5.42
N LEU A 111 14.31 13.78 5.75
CA LEU A 111 14.37 14.86 4.75
C LEU A 111 15.54 14.65 3.78
N ARG A 112 16.75 14.34 4.28
CA ARG A 112 17.90 14.04 3.41
C ARG A 112 17.62 12.87 2.48
N ALA A 113 16.98 11.81 2.99
CA ALA A 113 16.59 10.67 2.18
C ALA A 113 15.55 11.04 1.11
N ALA A 114 14.57 11.90 1.43
CA ALA A 114 13.57 12.36 0.47
C ALA A 114 14.18 13.24 -0.63
N LEU A 115 15.06 14.18 -0.27
CA LEU A 115 15.81 15.00 -1.22
C LEU A 115 16.69 14.14 -2.13
N ALA A 116 17.41 13.15 -1.58
CA ALA A 116 18.22 12.23 -2.36
C ALA A 116 17.40 11.39 -3.35
N ARG A 117 16.23 10.89 -2.93
CA ARG A 117 15.29 10.18 -3.82
C ARG A 117 14.81 11.08 -4.96
N SER A 118 14.43 12.32 -4.66
CA SER A 118 13.99 13.25 -5.70
C SER A 118 15.12 13.67 -6.63
N SER A 119 16.34 13.86 -6.14
CA SER A 119 17.49 14.24 -6.98
C SER A 119 17.96 13.11 -7.90
N ALA A 120 17.61 11.86 -7.58
CA ALA A 120 17.89 10.72 -8.44
C ALA A 120 16.94 10.63 -9.66
N VAL A 121 15.87 11.43 -9.69
CA VAL A 121 14.95 11.47 -10.84
C VAL A 121 15.51 12.39 -11.91
N ASP A 122 16.02 11.80 -12.97
CA ASP A 122 16.44 12.51 -14.18
C ASP A 122 15.35 12.48 -15.26
N ALA A 123 15.69 12.97 -16.47
CA ALA A 123 14.79 12.99 -17.60
C ALA A 123 14.34 11.58 -18.05
N GLN A 124 15.19 10.57 -17.93
CA GLN A 124 14.86 9.19 -18.32
C GLN A 124 13.96 8.53 -17.27
N ALA A 125 14.22 8.76 -15.99
CA ALA A 125 13.36 8.34 -14.89
C ALA A 125 11.97 8.98 -15.00
N ALA A 126 11.89 10.28 -15.33
CA ALA A 126 10.61 10.95 -15.57
C ALA A 126 9.83 10.31 -16.74
N GLU A 127 10.51 9.92 -17.82
CA GLU A 127 9.89 9.22 -18.95
C GLU A 127 9.41 7.80 -18.58
N LEU A 128 10.14 7.09 -17.72
CA LEU A 128 9.70 5.80 -17.18
C LEU A 128 8.41 5.96 -16.36
N LEU A 129 8.33 6.97 -15.50
CA LEU A 129 7.12 7.29 -14.74
C LEU A 129 5.95 7.65 -15.67
N HIS A 130 6.22 8.40 -16.74
CA HIS A 130 5.20 8.72 -17.75
C HIS A 130 4.63 7.45 -18.40
N ARG A 131 5.49 6.54 -18.87
CA ARG A 131 5.07 5.25 -19.45
C ARG A 131 4.28 4.39 -18.46
N GLN A 132 4.70 4.36 -17.19
CA GLN A 132 3.98 3.64 -16.14
C GLN A 132 2.58 4.22 -15.90
N LEU A 133 2.43 5.55 -15.91
CA LEU A 133 1.13 6.21 -15.80
C LEU A 133 0.24 5.88 -17.01
N ARG A 134 0.78 5.93 -18.23
CA ARG A 134 0.05 5.55 -19.46
C ARG A 134 -0.47 4.10 -19.41
N ALA A 135 0.38 3.15 -18.99
CA ALA A 135 -0.03 1.75 -18.83
C ALA A 135 -1.17 1.60 -17.81
N THR A 136 -1.10 2.35 -16.71
CA THR A 136 -2.15 2.33 -15.67
C THR A 136 -3.44 2.96 -16.17
N ALA A 137 -3.37 4.05 -16.93
CA ALA A 137 -4.52 4.68 -17.57
C ALA A 137 -5.18 3.75 -18.62
N ALA A 138 -4.39 3.00 -19.39
CA ALA A 138 -4.91 2.01 -20.33
C ALA A 138 -5.63 0.85 -19.60
N LEU A 139 -5.13 0.43 -18.44
CA LEU A 139 -5.82 -0.54 -17.57
C LEU A 139 -7.16 0.01 -17.06
N ASP A 140 -7.20 1.25 -16.55
CA ASP A 140 -8.45 1.91 -16.13
C ASP A 140 -9.45 1.99 -17.30
N HIS A 141 -8.97 2.38 -18.49
CA HIS A 141 -9.82 2.49 -19.67
C HIS A 141 -10.49 1.16 -20.04
N ARG A 142 -9.74 0.06 -20.01
CA ARG A 142 -10.22 -1.28 -20.42
C ARG A 142 -11.03 -1.99 -19.35
N LEU A 143 -10.55 -1.96 -18.10
CA LEU A 143 -11.05 -2.77 -17.00
C LEU A 143 -11.77 -1.95 -15.92
N GLY A 144 -11.74 -0.63 -16.02
CA GLY A 144 -12.36 0.28 -15.07
C GLY A 144 -11.54 0.50 -13.80
N THR A 145 -12.13 1.28 -12.91
CA THR A 145 -11.53 1.74 -11.67
C THR A 145 -11.13 0.60 -10.74
N ALA A 146 -11.90 -0.49 -10.67
CA ALA A 146 -11.57 -1.65 -9.85
C ALA A 146 -10.16 -2.20 -10.12
N ALA A 147 -9.68 -2.14 -11.36
CA ALA A 147 -8.38 -2.70 -11.76
C ALA A 147 -7.20 -1.74 -11.55
N ALA A 148 -7.43 -0.43 -11.64
CA ALA A 148 -6.35 0.56 -11.71
C ALA A 148 -6.25 1.48 -10.49
N HIS A 149 -7.28 1.55 -9.65
CA HIS A 149 -7.39 2.54 -8.58
C HIS A 149 -6.20 2.58 -7.61
N ALA A 150 -5.82 1.43 -7.05
CA ALA A 150 -4.71 1.36 -6.10
C ALA A 150 -3.37 1.81 -6.73
N ALA A 151 -3.15 1.48 -8.00
CA ALA A 151 -1.96 1.88 -8.73
C ALA A 151 -1.94 3.39 -9.00
N VAL A 152 -3.06 3.96 -9.45
CA VAL A 152 -3.17 5.41 -9.67
C VAL A 152 -2.97 6.18 -8.37
N ARG A 153 -3.57 5.73 -7.25
CA ARG A 153 -3.39 6.35 -5.94
C ARG A 153 -1.93 6.37 -5.50
N ALA A 154 -1.25 5.23 -5.60
CA ALA A 154 0.17 5.12 -5.26
C ALA A 154 1.04 6.04 -6.15
N GLN A 155 0.70 6.17 -7.44
CA GLN A 155 1.39 7.08 -8.34
C GLN A 155 1.19 8.55 -7.97
N VAL A 156 -0.03 8.96 -7.58
CA VAL A 156 -0.28 10.34 -7.11
C VAL A 156 0.54 10.64 -5.86
N ASP A 157 0.59 9.71 -4.90
CA ASP A 157 1.35 9.90 -3.66
C ASP A 157 2.85 9.98 -3.96
N GLN A 158 3.38 9.05 -4.76
CA GLN A 158 4.78 9.02 -5.17
C GLN A 158 5.18 10.30 -5.93
N LEU A 159 4.38 10.75 -6.90
CA LEU A 159 4.67 11.95 -7.69
C LEU A 159 4.58 13.22 -6.83
N GLY A 160 3.63 13.27 -5.90
CA GLY A 160 3.51 14.35 -4.92
C GLY A 160 4.72 14.45 -4.01
N ASP A 161 5.17 13.32 -3.47
CA ASP A 161 6.36 13.23 -2.62
C ASP A 161 7.64 13.63 -3.35
N LEU A 162 7.82 13.16 -4.59
CA LEU A 162 8.96 13.54 -5.42
C LEU A 162 8.93 15.03 -5.73
N LEU A 163 7.81 15.57 -6.20
CA LEU A 163 7.68 16.99 -6.53
C LEU A 163 7.90 17.90 -5.31
N GLY A 164 7.45 17.47 -4.13
CA GLY A 164 7.62 18.19 -2.87
C GLY A 164 9.08 18.34 -2.42
N HIS A 165 9.97 17.46 -2.87
CA HIS A 165 11.39 17.46 -2.55
C HIS A 165 12.29 17.75 -3.76
N CYS A 166 11.70 18.13 -4.91
CA CYS A 166 12.44 18.40 -6.14
C CYS A 166 13.04 19.80 -6.12
N LEU A 167 14.36 19.87 -6.32
CA LEU A 167 15.12 21.12 -6.38
C LEU A 167 15.43 21.57 -7.82
N ASP A 168 15.45 20.64 -8.79
CA ASP A 168 15.64 20.94 -10.21
C ASP A 168 14.33 21.50 -10.81
N PRO A 169 14.31 22.74 -11.33
CA PRO A 169 13.09 23.32 -11.91
C PRO A 169 12.58 22.59 -13.15
N ALA A 170 13.47 22.10 -14.03
CA ALA A 170 13.08 21.44 -15.27
C ALA A 170 12.46 20.06 -15.00
N ILE A 171 13.05 19.29 -14.08
CA ILE A 171 12.46 18.03 -13.62
C ILE A 171 11.17 18.31 -12.82
N GLY A 172 11.15 19.35 -12.00
CA GLY A 172 9.97 19.77 -11.25
C GLY A 172 8.75 20.05 -12.13
N THR A 173 8.94 20.73 -13.28
CA THR A 173 7.88 20.95 -14.27
C THR A 173 7.34 19.63 -14.85
N ARG A 174 8.23 18.67 -15.17
CA ARG A 174 7.82 17.36 -15.69
C ARG A 174 7.06 16.53 -14.65
N LEU A 175 7.54 16.50 -13.41
CA LEU A 175 6.85 15.82 -12.31
C LEU A 175 5.49 16.46 -12.01
N ALA A 176 5.38 17.78 -12.11
CA ALA A 176 4.11 18.49 -11.96
C ALA A 176 3.10 18.15 -13.08
N ASP A 177 3.55 18.03 -14.34
CA ASP A 177 2.69 17.57 -15.45
C ASP A 177 2.16 16.14 -15.19
N LEU A 178 3.04 15.23 -14.79
CA LEU A 178 2.66 13.85 -14.46
C LEU A 178 1.69 13.78 -13.28
N LEU A 179 1.96 14.53 -12.21
CA LEU A 179 1.08 14.60 -11.05
C LEU A 179 -0.30 15.15 -11.42
N ALA A 180 -0.37 16.18 -12.26
CA ALA A 180 -1.63 16.74 -12.72
C ALA A 180 -2.50 15.71 -13.43
N ARG A 181 -1.89 14.94 -14.34
CA ARG A 181 -2.56 13.88 -15.11
C ARG A 181 -2.99 12.70 -14.23
N ALA A 182 -2.12 12.24 -13.34
CA ALA A 182 -2.43 11.16 -12.41
C ALA A 182 -3.57 11.57 -11.45
N ALA A 183 -3.53 12.80 -10.94
CA ALA A 183 -4.56 13.32 -10.03
C ALA A 183 -5.92 13.57 -10.73
N LEU A 184 -5.92 13.94 -12.02
CA LEU A 184 -7.15 13.97 -12.83
C LEU A 184 -7.78 12.59 -12.93
N LEU A 185 -6.99 11.57 -13.28
CA LEU A 185 -7.46 10.19 -13.37
C LEU A 185 -7.96 9.68 -12.01
N ALA A 186 -7.22 9.96 -10.93
CA ALA A 186 -7.62 9.64 -9.58
C ALA A 186 -8.98 10.26 -9.24
N GLY A 187 -9.17 11.56 -9.53
CA GLY A 187 -10.44 12.21 -9.25
C GLY A 187 -11.62 11.62 -10.02
N ASP A 188 -11.41 11.23 -11.29
CA ASP A 188 -12.44 10.53 -12.08
C ASP A 188 -12.76 9.14 -11.48
N GLN A 189 -11.76 8.43 -10.94
CA GLN A 189 -11.94 7.16 -10.24
C GLN A 189 -12.68 7.32 -8.90
N GLU A 190 -12.36 8.34 -8.09
CA GLU A 190 -13.06 8.59 -6.83
C GLU A 190 -14.52 8.98 -7.07
N ARG A 191 -14.78 9.77 -8.12
CA ARG A 191 -16.15 10.09 -8.54
C ARG A 191 -16.92 8.81 -8.91
N ASP A 192 -16.30 7.88 -9.63
CA ASP A 192 -16.92 6.60 -9.96
C ASP A 192 -17.19 5.72 -8.74
N ARG A 193 -16.34 5.81 -7.74
CA ARG A 193 -16.47 5.12 -6.44
C ARG A 193 -17.47 5.79 -5.50
N ASP A 194 -18.11 6.89 -5.93
CA ASP A 194 -19.06 7.67 -5.14
C ASP A 194 -18.42 8.33 -3.90
N ASP A 195 -17.15 8.76 -4.03
CA ASP A 195 -16.42 9.53 -3.02
C ASP A 195 -16.16 10.97 -3.50
N PRO A 196 -17.14 11.89 -3.34
CA PRO A 196 -17.02 13.26 -3.84
C PRO A 196 -15.93 14.06 -3.13
N ASP A 197 -15.64 13.78 -1.86
CA ASP A 197 -14.62 14.50 -1.11
C ASP A 197 -13.20 14.17 -1.63
N LEU A 198 -12.90 12.89 -1.85
CA LEU A 198 -11.63 12.48 -2.43
C LEU A 198 -11.50 12.89 -3.90
N ALA A 199 -12.60 12.86 -4.66
CA ALA A 199 -12.62 13.37 -6.03
C ALA A 199 -12.26 14.86 -6.07
N TRP A 200 -12.88 15.67 -5.22
CA TRP A 200 -12.62 17.10 -5.12
C TRP A 200 -11.16 17.42 -4.75
N ARG A 201 -10.60 16.72 -3.77
CA ARG A 201 -9.19 16.86 -3.38
C ARG A 201 -8.26 16.51 -4.54
N SER A 202 -8.53 15.41 -5.24
CA SER A 202 -7.73 14.97 -6.37
C SER A 202 -7.75 15.98 -7.51
N TYR A 203 -8.92 16.52 -7.87
CA TYR A 203 -8.99 17.59 -8.86
C TYR A 203 -8.33 18.90 -8.41
N THR A 204 -8.33 19.20 -7.10
CA THR A 204 -7.61 20.37 -6.56
C THR A 204 -6.10 20.18 -6.69
N THR A 205 -5.59 19.00 -6.35
CA THR A 205 -4.18 18.61 -6.57
C THR A 205 -3.83 18.73 -8.04
N ALA A 206 -4.69 18.24 -8.94
CA ALA A 206 -4.48 18.30 -10.37
C ALA A 206 -4.35 19.74 -10.89
N ALA A 207 -5.27 20.63 -10.50
CA ALA A 207 -5.24 22.02 -10.93
C ALA A 207 -3.98 22.76 -10.45
N THR A 208 -3.56 22.50 -9.20
CA THR A 208 -2.34 23.11 -8.63
C THR A 208 -1.07 22.60 -9.32
N ALA A 209 -0.97 21.29 -9.55
CA ALA A 209 0.15 20.69 -10.27
C ALA A 209 0.22 21.16 -11.73
N ALA A 210 -0.94 21.25 -12.40
CA ALA A 210 -1.04 21.74 -13.77
C ALA A 210 -0.53 23.18 -13.92
N ARG A 211 -0.95 24.08 -13.02
CA ARG A 211 -0.45 25.47 -12.98
C ARG A 211 1.07 25.52 -12.78
N ARG A 212 1.60 24.69 -11.87
CA ARG A 212 3.07 24.59 -11.67
C ARG A 212 3.80 24.08 -12.91
N ALA A 213 3.16 23.22 -13.70
CA ALA A 213 3.70 22.72 -14.95
C ALA A 213 3.53 23.69 -16.14
N GLY A 214 2.80 24.81 -15.99
CA GLY A 214 2.44 25.70 -17.09
C GLY A 214 1.43 25.08 -18.07
N ARG A 215 0.56 24.19 -17.58
CA ARG A 215 -0.43 23.43 -18.37
C ARG A 215 -1.84 23.94 -18.12
N ASP A 216 -2.20 25.05 -18.74
CA ASP A 216 -3.51 25.69 -18.58
C ASP A 216 -4.67 24.80 -19.06
N ASP A 217 -4.42 23.96 -20.05
CA ASP A 217 -5.36 22.95 -20.54
C ASP A 217 -5.74 21.94 -19.44
N LEU A 218 -4.74 21.43 -18.70
CA LEU A 218 -4.95 20.52 -17.57
C LEU A 218 -5.61 21.22 -16.38
N ALA A 219 -5.21 22.45 -16.09
CA ALA A 219 -5.78 23.22 -14.99
C ALA A 219 -7.28 23.49 -15.21
N THR A 220 -7.64 23.95 -16.42
CA THR A 220 -9.03 24.16 -16.84
C THR A 220 -9.83 22.86 -16.78
N ALA A 221 -9.27 21.76 -17.26
CA ALA A 221 -9.92 20.46 -17.22
C ALA A 221 -10.19 19.93 -15.80
N ALA A 222 -9.31 20.24 -14.84
CA ALA A 222 -9.49 19.90 -13.43
C ALA A 222 -10.57 20.76 -12.76
N GLU A 223 -10.58 22.06 -13.02
CA GLU A 223 -11.59 22.99 -12.49
C GLU A 223 -12.98 22.68 -13.02
N HIS A 224 -13.07 22.40 -14.32
CA HIS A 224 -14.30 21.94 -14.95
C HIS A 224 -14.86 20.67 -14.27
N ARG A 225 -14.02 19.68 -13.97
CA ARG A 225 -14.45 18.45 -13.27
C ARG A 225 -14.93 18.73 -11.84
N ARG A 226 -14.31 19.68 -11.12
CA ARG A 226 -14.79 20.13 -9.81
C ARG A 226 -16.17 20.77 -9.89
N TRP A 227 -16.38 21.64 -10.87
CA TRP A 227 -17.68 22.28 -11.06
C TRP A 227 -18.77 21.29 -11.44
N ARG A 228 -18.47 20.32 -12.30
CA ARG A 228 -19.38 19.21 -12.58
C ARG A 228 -19.74 18.45 -11.30
N LEU A 229 -18.75 18.10 -10.48
CA LEU A 229 -18.99 17.39 -9.23
C LEU A 229 -19.88 18.20 -8.27
N ALA A 230 -19.62 19.51 -8.13
CA ALA A 230 -20.44 20.41 -7.32
C ALA A 230 -21.90 20.46 -7.81
N ALA A 231 -22.11 20.55 -9.13
CA ALA A 231 -23.45 20.50 -9.72
C ALA A 231 -24.14 19.15 -9.48
N GLU A 232 -23.41 18.03 -9.57
CA GLU A 232 -23.94 16.68 -9.33
C GLU A 232 -24.48 16.48 -7.90
N ILE A 233 -23.92 17.20 -6.91
CA ILE A 233 -24.35 17.18 -5.50
C ILE A 233 -25.25 18.36 -5.12
N GLY A 234 -25.67 19.18 -6.09
CA GLY A 234 -26.63 20.27 -5.88
C GLY A 234 -26.07 21.53 -5.21
N VAL A 235 -24.76 21.76 -5.25
CA VAL A 235 -24.16 23.00 -4.75
C VAL A 235 -24.46 24.15 -5.72
N PRO A 236 -25.11 25.24 -5.27
CA PRO A 236 -25.45 26.38 -6.13
C PRO A 236 -24.23 27.27 -6.43
N GLY A 237 -24.29 28.04 -7.53
CA GLY A 237 -23.32 29.10 -7.83
C GLY A 237 -22.15 28.72 -8.75
N GLY A 238 -22.18 27.54 -9.37
CA GLY A 238 -21.21 27.16 -10.41
C GLY A 238 -21.57 27.67 -11.81
N PRO A 239 -20.64 27.52 -12.79
CA PRO A 239 -20.94 27.76 -14.21
C PRO A 239 -22.16 26.94 -14.67
N LEU A 240 -22.90 27.44 -15.67
CA LEU A 240 -24.08 26.73 -16.17
C LEU A 240 -23.68 25.35 -16.72
N ALA A 241 -24.57 24.37 -16.63
CA ALA A 241 -24.31 23.01 -17.14
C ALA A 241 -23.94 22.97 -18.64
N ALA A 242 -24.37 23.98 -19.42
CA ALA A 242 -23.97 24.16 -20.82
C ALA A 242 -22.50 24.56 -20.98
N ASP A 243 -21.95 25.32 -20.03
CA ASP A 243 -20.54 25.75 -19.99
C ASP A 243 -19.62 24.61 -19.52
N LEU A 244 -20.21 23.54 -18.98
CA LEU A 244 -19.52 22.32 -18.54
C LEU A 244 -19.52 21.21 -19.61
N GLN A 245 -19.79 21.56 -20.86
CA GLN A 245 -19.70 20.64 -21.99
C GLN A 245 -18.34 20.75 -22.67
N HIS A 246 -17.47 19.78 -22.32
CA HIS A 246 -16.15 19.46 -22.88
C HIS A 246 -14.94 20.19 -22.29
N PRO A 247 -14.12 19.52 -21.43
CA PRO A 247 -12.69 19.81 -21.47
C PRO A 247 -12.16 19.46 -22.88
N PRO A 248 -11.13 20.16 -23.40
CA PRO A 248 -10.53 19.79 -24.67
C PRO A 248 -10.07 18.32 -24.62
N ALA A 249 -10.53 17.52 -25.58
CA ALA A 249 -10.27 16.09 -25.71
C ALA A 249 -8.77 15.72 -25.66
N ALA A 250 -7.89 16.68 -25.94
CA ALA A 250 -6.43 16.53 -25.96
C ALA A 250 -5.82 16.02 -24.64
N VAL A 251 -6.41 16.37 -23.48
CA VAL A 251 -5.87 16.02 -22.16
C VAL A 251 -5.94 14.51 -21.88
N VAL A 252 -7.04 13.89 -22.29
CA VAL A 252 -7.28 12.44 -22.14
C VAL A 252 -6.62 11.68 -23.29
N ALA A 253 -6.56 12.27 -24.48
CA ALA A 253 -6.00 11.66 -25.68
C ALA A 253 -4.51 11.31 -25.55
N ASP A 254 -3.72 12.09 -24.81
CA ASP A 254 -2.29 11.78 -24.65
C ASP A 254 -2.08 10.53 -23.76
N LEU A 255 -2.76 10.43 -22.61
CA LEU A 255 -2.68 9.24 -21.77
C LEU A 255 -3.27 7.98 -22.45
N LEU A 256 -4.28 8.18 -23.31
CA LEU A 256 -5.05 7.13 -23.94
C LEU A 256 -4.80 7.00 -25.44
N HIS A 257 -3.66 7.46 -25.95
CA HIS A 257 -3.39 7.54 -27.40
C HIS A 257 -3.59 6.20 -28.13
N GLU A 258 -3.38 5.08 -27.45
CA GLU A 258 -3.52 3.72 -28.00
C GLU A 258 -4.84 3.02 -27.61
N ALA A 259 -5.75 3.72 -26.91
CA ALA A 259 -7.01 3.14 -26.50
C ALA A 259 -8.04 3.23 -27.63
N GLU A 260 -8.36 2.10 -28.24
CA GLU A 260 -9.44 2.02 -29.24
C GLU A 260 -10.82 2.02 -28.56
N GLY A 261 -11.66 2.98 -28.94
CA GLY A 261 -13.07 3.04 -28.55
C GLY A 261 -13.35 3.71 -27.19
N PRO A 262 -14.62 3.73 -26.74
CA PRO A 262 -15.02 4.33 -25.47
C PRO A 262 -14.58 3.48 -24.27
N SER A 263 -14.17 4.14 -23.19
CA SER A 263 -13.76 3.44 -21.97
C SER A 263 -14.89 2.61 -21.38
N LEU A 264 -14.56 1.65 -20.50
CA LEU A 264 -15.58 0.90 -19.75
C LEU A 264 -16.50 1.85 -18.95
N ARG A 265 -15.93 2.92 -18.39
CA ARG A 265 -16.66 4.02 -17.72
C ARG A 265 -17.63 4.71 -18.67
N ASP A 266 -17.15 5.18 -19.82
CA ASP A 266 -17.97 5.92 -20.79
C ASP A 266 -19.13 5.06 -21.30
N ARG A 267 -18.90 3.76 -21.51
CA ARG A 267 -19.94 2.80 -21.89
C ARG A 267 -20.99 2.61 -20.78
N ALA A 268 -20.56 2.52 -19.52
CA ALA A 268 -21.48 2.43 -18.39
C ALA A 268 -22.33 3.71 -18.24
N GLU A 269 -21.71 4.88 -18.34
CA GLU A 269 -22.39 6.18 -18.28
C GLU A 269 -23.34 6.39 -19.48
N ALA A 270 -22.95 5.96 -20.68
CA ALA A 270 -23.81 6.01 -21.86
C ALA A 270 -25.06 5.12 -21.69
N ALA A 271 -24.89 3.88 -21.22
CA ALA A 271 -26.02 2.98 -20.95
C ALA A 271 -26.94 3.51 -19.84
N LEU A 272 -26.39 4.16 -18.80
CA LEU A 272 -27.20 4.83 -17.77
C LEU A 272 -28.03 5.99 -18.34
N ARG A 273 -27.44 6.82 -19.20
CA ARG A 273 -28.15 7.91 -19.88
C ARG A 273 -29.27 7.38 -20.78
N GLU A 274 -29.00 6.29 -21.51
CA GLU A 274 -30.00 5.61 -22.32
C GLU A 274 -31.17 5.10 -21.49
N ALA A 275 -30.89 4.47 -20.34
CA ALA A 275 -31.91 4.00 -19.41
C ALA A 275 -32.81 5.15 -18.93
N ARG A 276 -32.22 6.27 -18.50
CA ARG A 276 -32.96 7.48 -18.08
C ARG A 276 -33.86 8.01 -19.19
N ALA A 277 -33.30 8.20 -20.39
CA ALA A 277 -34.06 8.71 -21.53
C ALA A 277 -35.21 7.76 -21.93
N ALA A 278 -35.01 6.44 -21.83
CA ALA A 278 -36.06 5.47 -22.11
C ALA A 278 -37.17 5.50 -21.06
N THR A 279 -36.83 5.68 -19.78
CA THR A 279 -37.80 5.87 -18.68
C THR A 279 -38.62 7.13 -18.88
N GLU A 280 -37.97 8.27 -19.15
CA GLU A 280 -38.65 9.55 -19.44
C GLU A 280 -39.57 9.46 -20.67
N ALA A 281 -39.20 8.65 -21.66
CA ALA A 281 -39.99 8.41 -22.86
C ALA A 281 -41.09 7.34 -22.70
N GLY A 282 -41.28 6.76 -21.50
CA GLY A 282 -42.29 5.73 -21.25
C GLY A 282 -42.04 4.41 -21.99
N ARG A 283 -40.77 4.01 -22.19
CA ARG A 283 -40.37 2.80 -22.90
C ARG A 283 -39.77 1.76 -21.94
N PRO A 284 -40.59 1.01 -21.18
CA PRO A 284 -40.12 0.21 -20.04
C PRO A 284 -39.16 -0.92 -20.42
N GLU A 285 -39.37 -1.59 -21.56
CA GLU A 285 -38.48 -2.66 -22.03
C GLU A 285 -37.08 -2.13 -22.35
N ARG A 286 -36.99 -1.00 -23.07
CA ARG A 286 -35.71 -0.34 -23.39
C ARG A 286 -35.02 0.20 -22.15
N ALA A 287 -35.79 0.76 -21.21
CA ALA A 287 -35.25 1.23 -19.93
C ALA A 287 -34.62 0.07 -19.14
N THR A 288 -35.33 -1.06 -19.05
CA THR A 288 -34.86 -2.27 -18.36
C THR A 288 -33.59 -2.83 -19.00
N GLU A 289 -33.56 -2.94 -20.34
CA GLU A 289 -32.41 -3.46 -21.07
C GLU A 289 -31.17 -2.57 -20.89
N ALA A 290 -31.34 -1.25 -21.05
CA ALA A 290 -30.26 -0.28 -20.86
C ALA A 290 -29.76 -0.24 -19.41
N ALA A 291 -30.67 -0.32 -18.43
CA ALA A 291 -30.33 -0.38 -17.01
C ALA A 291 -29.53 -1.66 -16.67
N ALA A 292 -29.93 -2.82 -17.22
CA ALA A 292 -29.20 -4.07 -17.04
C ALA A 292 -27.78 -4.00 -17.66
N ARG A 293 -27.64 -3.43 -18.86
CA ARG A 293 -26.32 -3.20 -19.49
C ARG A 293 -25.46 -2.27 -18.64
N ALA A 294 -26.01 -1.14 -18.18
CA ALA A 294 -25.32 -0.19 -17.30
C ALA A 294 -24.86 -0.85 -16.00
N GLY A 295 -25.72 -1.63 -15.35
CA GLY A 295 -25.41 -2.37 -14.14
C GLY A 295 -24.29 -3.39 -14.34
N SER A 296 -24.35 -4.18 -15.43
CA SER A 296 -23.32 -5.15 -15.78
C SER A 296 -21.95 -4.49 -16.02
N LEU A 297 -21.91 -3.36 -16.73
CA LEU A 297 -20.69 -2.61 -16.98
C LEU A 297 -20.14 -1.97 -15.69
N ALA A 298 -21.02 -1.40 -14.87
CA ALA A 298 -20.65 -0.76 -13.62
C ALA A 298 -20.08 -1.75 -12.60
N LEU A 299 -20.68 -2.94 -12.46
CA LEU A 299 -20.16 -4.00 -11.59
C LEU A 299 -18.79 -4.49 -12.06
N ARG A 300 -18.59 -4.68 -13.37
CA ARG A 300 -17.28 -5.07 -13.92
C ARG A 300 -16.21 -4.00 -13.71
N GLY A 301 -16.57 -2.73 -13.89
CA GLY A 301 -15.64 -1.60 -13.75
C GLY A 301 -15.46 -1.08 -12.32
N GLY A 302 -16.29 -1.52 -11.38
CA GLY A 302 -16.30 -1.02 -10.00
C GLY A 302 -16.89 0.38 -9.81
N SER A 303 -17.84 0.79 -10.67
CA SER A 303 -18.51 2.10 -10.55
C SER A 303 -19.69 2.04 -9.57
N ALA A 304 -19.43 2.38 -8.31
CA ALA A 304 -20.47 2.48 -7.27
C ALA A 304 -21.50 3.57 -7.60
N ARG A 305 -21.04 4.68 -8.19
CA ARG A 305 -21.88 5.80 -8.63
C ARG A 305 -22.95 5.37 -9.64
N VAL A 306 -22.57 4.66 -10.70
CA VAL A 306 -23.55 4.19 -11.70
C VAL A 306 -24.55 3.22 -11.05
N VAL A 307 -24.09 2.34 -10.17
CA VAL A 307 -24.98 1.43 -9.42
C VAL A 307 -25.96 2.21 -8.54
N ALA A 308 -25.51 3.25 -7.84
CA ALA A 308 -26.38 4.11 -7.02
C ALA A 308 -27.43 4.82 -7.89
N ARG A 309 -27.01 5.42 -9.01
CA ARG A 309 -27.90 6.13 -9.94
C ARG A 309 -28.94 5.24 -10.61
N LEU A 310 -28.66 3.96 -10.81
CA LEU A 310 -29.65 3.01 -11.32
C LEU A 310 -30.77 2.72 -10.30
N ARG A 311 -30.47 2.78 -8.99
CA ARG A 311 -31.49 2.59 -7.94
C ARG A 311 -32.45 3.78 -7.81
N GLU A 312 -32.05 4.94 -8.30
CA GLU A 312 -32.87 6.16 -8.34
C GLU A 312 -33.87 6.16 -9.52
N LEU A 313 -33.73 5.22 -10.47
CA LEU A 313 -34.66 5.15 -11.60
C LEU A 313 -36.04 4.68 -11.11
N PRO A 314 -37.14 5.31 -11.58
CA PRO A 314 -38.47 4.80 -11.33
C PRO A 314 -38.65 3.40 -11.95
N PRO A 315 -39.49 2.55 -11.32
CA PRO A 315 -39.76 1.18 -11.77
C PRO A 315 -40.46 1.13 -13.14
#